data_AF-A0A396S066-F1
#
_entry.id   AF-A0A396S066-F1
#
_cell.length_a   1.000
_cell.length_b   1.000
_cell.length_c   1.000
_cell.angle_alpha   90.00
_cell.angle_beta   90.00
_cell.angle_gamma   90.00
#
_symmetry.space_group_name_H-M   'P 1'
#
loop_
_entity.id
_entity.type
_entity.pdbx_description
1 polymer ?
#
loop_
_entity_poly.entity_id
_entity_poly.type
_entity_poly.pdbx_seq_one_letter_code
_entity_poly.pdbx_strand_id
1 'polypeptide(L)' 'MASKRTTKTDDKSDDFEGLYVRSIPERRCRAGFVFDRDGLGIALDALTAKQVADLEADPLLKVERCSFPVDQDGAAE' A
#
# COMPACT_ATOMS: atom_id res chain seq x y z
N MET A 1 15.56 7.81 22.32
CA MET A 1 14.29 8.02 21.59
C MET A 1 14.39 7.25 20.29
N ALA A 2 13.75 6.10 20.20
CA ALA A 2 13.84 5.21 19.04
C ALA A 2 12.56 5.32 18.21
N SER A 3 12.68 5.67 16.93
CA SER A 3 11.72 5.29 15.90
C SER A 3 12.47 5.24 14.58
N LYS A 4 12.78 4.01 14.20
CA LYS A 4 13.44 3.62 12.96
C LYS A 4 12.59 4.11 11.80
N ARG A 5 13.14 4.99 10.96
CA ARG A 5 12.64 5.23 9.61
C ARG A 5 13.76 4.83 8.65
N THR A 6 13.89 3.52 8.46
CA THR A 6 14.64 2.95 7.35
C THR A 6 13.66 2.75 6.21
N THR A 7 13.70 3.64 5.23
CA THR A 7 13.30 3.28 3.87
C THR A 7 14.47 3.67 2.99
N LYS A 8 15.30 2.67 2.74
CA LYS A 8 16.48 2.75 1.89
C LYS A 8 16.14 2.03 0.60
N THR A 9 16.67 2.60 -0.48
CA THR A 9 17.05 1.95 -1.75
C THR A 9 16.07 2.19 -2.90
N ASP A 10 16.32 3.31 -3.59
CA ASP A 10 16.33 3.42 -5.05
C ASP A 10 17.08 2.22 -5.64
N ASP A 11 16.39 1.36 -6.39
CA ASP A 11 17.01 0.47 -7.37
C ASP A 11 16.11 0.42 -8.61
N LYS A 12 16.74 0.49 -9.78
CA LYS A 12 16.07 0.71 -11.06
C LYS A 12 15.52 -0.61 -11.58
N SER A 13 14.23 -0.90 -11.39
CA SER A 13 13.50 -1.95 -12.11
C SER A 13 12.00 -1.69 -12.11
N ASP A 14 11.53 -0.63 -12.78
CA ASP A 14 10.10 -0.36 -13.03
C ASP A 14 9.17 -0.52 -11.79
N ASP A 15 9.67 -0.40 -10.56
CA ASP A 15 8.87 -0.54 -9.35
C ASP A 15 7.86 0.62 -9.24
N PHE A 16 6.57 0.32 -9.11
CA PHE A 16 5.58 1.36 -8.81
C PHE A 16 5.32 1.48 -7.31
N GLU A 17 5.18 2.72 -6.85
CA GLU A 17 4.85 3.01 -5.45
C GLU A 17 3.38 2.65 -5.16
N GLY A 18 3.16 1.99 -4.02
CA GLY A 18 1.84 1.61 -3.57
C GLY A 18 1.66 1.72 -2.06
N LEU A 19 0.42 1.51 -1.66
CA LEU A 19 -0.01 1.39 -0.27
C LEU A 19 -0.47 -0.03 -0.02
N TYR A 20 0.11 -0.64 0.99
CA TYR A 20 -0.37 -1.90 1.54
C TYR A 20 -1.20 -1.61 2.79
N VAL A 21 -2.50 -1.89 2.71
CA VAL A 21 -3.47 -1.54 3.75
C VAL A 21 -4.03 -2.81 4.38
N ARG A 22 -3.86 -2.96 5.70
CA ARG A 22 -4.39 -4.07 6.49
C ARG A 22 -5.45 -3.59 7.47
N SER A 23 -6.56 -4.33 7.57
CA SER A 23 -7.57 -4.04 8.58
C SER A 23 -7.21 -4.68 9.91
N ILE A 24 -7.35 -3.92 11.00
CA ILE A 24 -7.27 -4.45 12.38
C ILE A 24 -8.51 -5.32 12.70
N PRO A 25 -9.76 -4.86 12.46
CA PRO A 25 -10.95 -5.71 12.59
C PRO A 25 -11.04 -6.72 11.44
N GLU A 26 -11.91 -7.74 11.58
CA GLU A 26 -12.10 -8.80 10.57
C GLU A 26 -12.38 -8.24 9.18
N ARG A 27 -13.20 -7.19 9.07
CA ARG A 27 -13.53 -6.55 7.80
C ARG A 27 -13.79 -5.06 7.99
N ARG A 28 -13.26 -4.23 7.09
CA ARG A 28 -13.46 -2.77 7.10
C ARG A 28 -13.55 -2.22 5.68
N CYS A 29 -14.60 -1.43 5.41
CA CYS A 29 -14.76 -0.77 4.12
C CYS A 29 -14.37 0.71 4.22
N ARG A 30 -13.40 1.16 3.43
CA ARG A 30 -13.00 2.57 3.38
C ARG A 30 -12.49 2.97 1.99
N ALA A 31 -12.76 4.22 1.59
CA ALA A 31 -12.39 4.75 0.28
C ALA A 31 -12.91 3.94 -0.94
N GLY A 32 -13.94 3.10 -0.75
CA GLY A 32 -14.48 2.19 -1.77
C GLY A 32 -13.86 0.79 -1.78
N PHE A 33 -12.86 0.53 -0.96
CA PHE A 33 -12.18 -0.76 -0.84
C PHE A 33 -12.59 -1.49 0.42
N VAL A 34 -12.64 -2.82 0.34
CA VAL A 34 -12.85 -3.71 1.49
C VAL A 34 -11.48 -4.24 1.90
N PHE A 35 -11.09 -3.94 3.13
CA PHE A 35 -9.86 -4.41 3.75
C PHE A 35 -10.19 -5.45 4.80
N ASP A 36 -9.51 -6.58 4.73
CA ASP A 36 -9.57 -7.65 5.71
C ASP A 36 -8.17 -7.82 6.35
N ARG A 37 -8.01 -8.82 7.22
CA ARG A 37 -6.76 -9.07 7.96
C ARG A 37 -5.61 -9.51 7.06
N ASP A 38 -5.92 -10.08 5.90
CA ASP A 38 -4.95 -10.45 4.85
C ASP A 38 -4.21 -9.25 4.27
N GLY A 39 -4.87 -8.07 4.23
CA GLY A 39 -4.31 -6.86 3.63
C GLY A 39 -4.44 -6.79 2.12
N LEU A 40 -4.50 -5.55 1.62
CA LEU A 40 -4.67 -5.25 0.21
C LEU A 40 -3.59 -4.26 -0.23
N GLY A 41 -2.87 -4.63 -1.30
CA GLY A 41 -1.96 -3.72 -2.00
C GLY A 41 -2.73 -2.91 -3.03
N ILE A 42 -2.58 -1.59 -2.98
CA ILE A 42 -3.18 -0.66 -3.93
C ILE A 42 -2.08 0.25 -4.46
N ALA A 43 -1.97 0.40 -5.78
CA ALA A 43 -1.05 1.35 -6.38
C ALA A 43 -1.43 2.78 -5.97
N LEU A 44 -0.43 3.62 -5.69
CA LEU A 44 -0.68 5.03 -5.35
C LEU A 44 -1.32 5.78 -6.52
N ASP A 45 -0.99 5.41 -7.75
CA ASP A 45 -1.59 5.98 -8.97
C ASP A 45 -3.10 5.70 -9.07
N ALA A 46 -3.55 4.55 -8.54
CA ALA A 46 -4.96 4.19 -8.50
C ALA A 46 -5.75 4.89 -7.38
N LEU A 47 -5.07 5.62 -6.48
CA LEU A 47 -5.68 6.31 -5.35
C LEU A 47 -5.56 7.83 -5.49
N THR A 48 -6.65 8.53 -5.28
CA THR A 48 -6.60 9.99 -5.14
C THR A 48 -5.97 10.37 -3.80
N ALA A 49 -5.30 11.53 -3.74
CA ALA A 49 -4.70 12.05 -2.51
C ALA A 49 -5.70 12.11 -1.33
N LYS A 50 -6.98 12.34 -1.62
CA LYS A 50 -8.06 12.31 -0.61
C LYS A 50 -8.28 10.89 -0.06
N GLN A 51 -8.33 9.87 -0.92
CA GLN A 51 -8.48 8.48 -0.49
C GLN A 51 -7.28 8.03 0.35
N VAL A 52 -6.06 8.41 -0.04
CA VAL A 52 -4.85 8.13 0.75
C VAL A 52 -4.96 8.77 2.14
N ALA A 53 -5.34 10.04 2.21
CA ALA A 53 -5.54 10.73 3.50
C ALA A 53 -6.65 10.08 4.35
N ASP A 54 -7.75 9.65 3.74
CA ASP A 54 -8.84 8.93 4.43
C ASP A 54 -8.39 7.57 4.97
N LEU A 55 -7.48 6.88 4.27
CA LEU A 55 -6.88 5.61 4.72
C LEU A 55 -5.88 5.84 5.87
N GLU A 56 -5.01 6.84 5.75
CA GLU A 56 -4.04 7.21 6.78
C GLU A 56 -4.71 7.79 8.04
N ALA A 57 -5.89 8.41 7.90
CA ALA A 57 -6.66 8.96 9.00
C ALA A 57 -7.48 7.90 9.76
N ASP A 58 -7.72 6.71 9.21
CA ASP A 58 -8.49 5.67 9.89
C ASP A 58 -7.56 4.86 10.82
N PRO A 59 -7.68 4.98 12.15
CA PRO A 59 -6.79 4.31 13.09
C PRO A 59 -7.02 2.79 13.16
N LEU A 60 -8.10 2.29 12.54
CA LEU A 60 -8.40 0.85 12.46
C LEU A 60 -7.75 0.21 11.23
N LEU A 61 -7.11 0.99 10.38
CA LEU A 61 -6.34 0.54 9.23
C LEU A 61 -4.85 0.74 9.49
N LYS A 62 -4.06 -0.29 9.16
CA LYS A 62 -2.60 -0.20 9.09
C LYS A 62 -2.22 0.06 7.65
N VAL A 63 -1.80 1.28 7.36
CA VAL A 63 -1.32 1.69 6.03
C VAL A 63 0.20 1.66 6.03
N GLU A 64 0.79 0.87 5.13
CA GLU A 64 2.24 0.76 4.91
C GLU A 64 2.55 1.19 3.49
N ARG A 65 3.50 2.13 3.30
CA ARG A 65 3.98 2.52 1.97
C ARG A 65 5.01 1.49 1.52
N CYS A 66 4.70 0.76 0.45
CA CYS A 66 5.56 -0.27 -0.13
C CYS A 66 5.70 -0.03 -1.64
N SER A 67 6.90 -0.25 -2.17
CA SER A 67 7.12 -0.36 -3.61
C SER A 67 6.82 -1.80 -4.02
N PHE A 68 5.99 -1.98 -5.04
CA PHE A 68 5.73 -3.29 -5.61
C PHE A 68 6.61 -3.47 -6.84
N PRO A 69 7.38 -4.58 -6.93
CA PRO A 69 8.14 -4.87 -8.14
C PRO A 69 7.15 -5.09 -9.29
N VAL A 70 7.33 -4.36 -10.39
CA VAL A 70 6.73 -4.80 -11.66
C VAL A 70 7.54 -5.99 -12.08
N ASP A 71 7.01 -7.17 -11.79
CA ASP A 71 7.50 -8.39 -12.41
C ASP A 71 7.22 -8.26 -13.91
N GLN A 72 8.22 -7.78 -14.66
CA GLN A 72 8.23 -7.80 -16.12
C GLN A 72 8.48 -9.24 -16.64
N ASP A 73 8.15 -10.28 -15.88
CA ASP A 73 8.10 -11.67 -16.35
C ASP A 73 6.78 -11.95 -17.08
N GLY A 74 6.48 -11.05 -18.01
CA GLY A 74 5.44 -11.16 -19.02
C GLY A 74 6.06 -11.18 -20.42
N ALA A 75 7.29 -11.69 -20.54
CA ALA A 75 7.83 -12.13 -21.82
C ALA A 75 7.03 -13.37 -22.26
N ALA A 76 5.87 -13.11 -22.86
CA ALA A 76 5.22 -14.06 -23.74
C ALA A 76 6.22 -14.45 -24.83
N GLU A 77 6.69 -15.68 -24.81
CA GLU A 77 7.22 -16.38 -25.99
C GLU A 77 6.10 -17.20 -26.62
#